data_AF-A0A9R0CFU0-F1
#
_entry.id   AF-A0A9R0CFU0-F1
#
_cell.length_a   1.000
_cell.length_b   1.000
_cell.length_c   1.000
_cell.angle_alpha   90.00
_cell.angle_beta   90.00
_cell.angle_gamma   90.00
#
_symmetry.space_group_name_H-M   'P 1'
#
loop_
_entity.id
_entity.type
_entity.pdbx_description
1 polymer ?
#
loop_
_entity_poly.entity_id
_entity_poly.type
_entity_poly.pdbx_seq_one_letter_code
_entity_poly.pdbx_strand_id
1 'polypeptide(L)'
;MEEIKLEEVIAKIITIENGFKEIENIAKKIVKNNDSKKCYYLSIYLYRSEYYQVRELAVFILGFISVTISEALLFLKDNVSKDENWRVQEILAKSFDYYCSEVGYEKALPVIKEWLNSDSPNIKRAVTEGLRIWTSRDYFKSNPDVAISLLSSLKEDDSEYLRKSVGNALRDISKKYPDLVKKELDSWDISNKKVEFVYKLASKCILAK
;
A
#
# COMPACT_ATOMS: atom_id res chain seq x y z
N MET A 1 31.05 -3.48 -14.07
CA MET A 1 29.92 -2.95 -13.29
C MET A 1 30.12 -3.51 -11.88
N GLU A 2 30.50 -2.67 -10.92
CA GLU A 2 30.95 -3.12 -9.61
C GLU A 2 29.87 -3.96 -8.92
N GLU A 3 30.29 -5.14 -8.45
CA GLU A 3 29.52 -6.00 -7.59
C GLU A 3 29.27 -5.25 -6.28
N ILE A 4 28.05 -4.76 -6.10
CA ILE A 4 27.68 -4.05 -4.88
C ILE A 4 27.77 -5.06 -3.73
N LYS A 5 28.73 -4.86 -2.82
CA LYS A 5 28.84 -5.71 -1.63
C LYS A 5 27.64 -5.49 -0.73
N LEU A 6 26.90 -6.56 -0.46
CA LEU A 6 25.67 -6.51 0.33
C LEU A 6 25.91 -5.94 1.74
N GLU A 7 27.06 -6.23 2.34
CA GLU A 7 27.46 -5.73 3.65
C GLU A 7 27.60 -4.20 3.68
N GLU A 8 28.20 -3.61 2.64
CA GLU A 8 28.36 -2.16 2.51
C GLU A 8 26.99 -1.49 2.31
N VAL A 9 26.09 -2.12 1.55
CA VAL A 9 24.71 -1.66 1.40
C VAL A 9 23.99 -1.66 2.75
N ILE A 10 24.08 -2.76 3.50
CA ILE A 10 23.43 -2.89 4.80
C ILE A 10 23.98 -1.82 5.75
N ALA A 11 25.30 -1.71 5.88
CA ALA A 11 25.95 -0.72 6.74
C ALA A 11 25.52 0.71 6.39
N LYS A 12 25.26 0.99 5.11
CA LYS A 12 24.74 2.28 4.67
C LYS A 12 23.28 2.50 5.09
N ILE A 13 22.38 1.58 4.74
CA ILE A 13 20.94 1.81 4.90
C ILE A 13 20.49 1.82 6.36
N ILE A 14 21.18 1.12 7.26
CA ILE A 14 20.83 1.14 8.70
C ILE A 14 21.01 2.51 9.35
N THR A 15 21.79 3.41 8.73
CA THR A 15 21.97 4.78 9.22
C THR A 15 20.86 5.73 8.75
N ILE A 16 19.95 5.27 7.88
CA ILE A 16 18.85 6.08 7.37
C ILE A 16 17.73 6.13 8.41
N GLU A 17 17.60 7.28 9.06
CA GLU A 17 16.54 7.52 10.05
C GLU A 17 15.24 8.03 9.42
N ASN A 18 15.28 8.68 8.25
CA ASN A 18 14.12 9.35 7.65
C ASN A 18 14.02 9.14 6.14
N GLY A 19 12.81 8.84 5.68
CA GLY A 19 12.53 8.56 4.27
C GLY A 19 12.97 7.17 3.82
N PHE A 20 12.61 6.83 2.58
CA PHE A 20 12.80 5.49 2.00
C PHE A 20 13.42 5.51 0.59
N LYS A 21 13.57 6.68 -0.03
CA LYS A 21 13.94 6.82 -1.46
C LYS A 21 15.30 6.19 -1.78
N GLU A 22 16.25 6.30 -0.86
CA GLU A 22 17.56 5.71 -1.06
C GLU A 22 17.50 4.17 -1.06
N ILE A 23 16.76 3.60 -0.12
CA ILE A 23 16.50 2.16 -0.02
C ILE A 23 15.78 1.66 -1.27
N GLU A 24 14.76 2.39 -1.73
CA GLU A 24 14.03 2.10 -2.97
C GLU A 24 14.97 2.08 -4.19
N ASN A 25 15.85 3.08 -4.32
CA ASN A 25 16.80 3.15 -5.42
C ASN A 25 17.81 2.00 -5.40
N ILE A 26 18.22 1.54 -4.22
CA ILE A 26 19.08 0.37 -4.06
C ILE A 26 18.32 -0.89 -4.49
N ALA A 27 17.08 -1.09 -4.04
CA ALA A 27 16.24 -2.21 -4.46
C ALA A 27 16.09 -2.26 -5.99
N LYS A 28 15.83 -1.12 -6.65
CA LYS A 28 15.76 -1.04 -8.12
C LYS A 28 17.06 -1.48 -8.80
N LYS A 29 18.21 -1.07 -8.27
CA LYS A 29 19.53 -1.49 -8.79
C LYS A 29 19.75 -3.00 -8.62
N ILE A 30 19.37 -3.56 -7.47
CA ILE A 30 19.49 -5.00 -7.21
C ILE A 30 18.65 -5.79 -8.21
N VAL A 31 17.38 -5.43 -8.39
CA VAL A 31 16.46 -6.11 -9.31
C VAL A 31 16.91 -5.98 -10.76
N LYS A 32 17.43 -4.82 -11.17
CA LYS A 32 17.93 -4.62 -12.54
C LYS A 32 19.13 -5.50 -12.88
N ASN A 33 19.96 -5.84 -11.90
CA ASN A 33 21.25 -6.52 -12.10
C ASN A 33 21.20 -8.03 -11.80
N ASN A 34 20.05 -8.58 -11.40
CA ASN A 34 19.91 -9.97 -11.00
C ASN A 34 18.62 -10.56 -11.56
N ASP A 35 18.60 -11.88 -11.77
CA ASP A 35 17.36 -12.57 -12.10
C ASP A 35 16.38 -12.58 -10.92
N SER A 36 15.07 -12.59 -11.22
CA SER A 36 14.02 -12.45 -10.20
C SER A 36 14.06 -13.56 -9.15
N LYS A 37 14.57 -14.75 -9.47
CA LYS A 37 14.67 -15.86 -8.52
C LYS A 37 15.77 -15.60 -7.48
N LYS A 38 16.93 -15.10 -7.90
CA LYS A 38 17.97 -14.64 -6.96
C LYS A 38 17.47 -13.48 -6.10
N CYS A 39 16.78 -12.51 -6.69
CA CYS A 39 16.17 -11.41 -5.94
C CYS A 39 15.19 -11.90 -4.88
N TYR A 40 14.37 -12.91 -5.19
CA TYR A 40 13.45 -13.49 -4.24
C TYR A 40 14.19 -14.09 -3.03
N TYR A 41 15.16 -15.00 -3.25
CA TYR A 41 15.92 -15.59 -2.14
C TYR A 41 16.68 -14.57 -1.30
N LEU A 42 17.29 -13.57 -1.96
CA LEU A 42 17.93 -12.46 -1.27
C LEU A 42 16.94 -11.70 -0.39
N SER A 43 15.73 -11.44 -0.88
CA SER A 43 14.70 -10.73 -0.11
C SER A 43 14.26 -11.52 1.12
N ILE A 44 14.06 -12.84 0.97
CA ILE A 44 13.72 -13.72 2.11
C ILE A 44 14.83 -13.70 3.16
N TYR A 45 16.08 -13.69 2.73
CA TYR A 45 17.23 -13.57 3.65
C TYR A 45 17.24 -12.21 4.37
N LEU A 46 17.14 -11.10 3.62
CA LEU A 46 17.18 -9.74 4.17
C LEU A 46 16.02 -9.44 5.11
N TYR A 47 14.82 -9.97 4.82
CA TYR A 47 13.63 -9.73 5.63
C TYR A 47 13.75 -10.27 7.06
N ARG A 48 14.69 -11.19 7.33
CA ARG A 48 14.96 -11.73 8.67
C ARG A 48 15.77 -10.79 9.56
N SER A 49 16.21 -9.64 9.04
CA SER A 49 17.03 -8.68 9.77
C SER A 49 16.25 -7.99 10.91
N GLU A 50 16.92 -7.75 12.03
CA GLU A 50 16.40 -6.92 13.12
C GLU A 50 16.24 -5.45 12.71
N TYR A 51 17.06 -4.97 11.77
CA TYR A 51 17.02 -3.61 11.26
C TYR A 51 15.86 -3.42 10.29
N TYR A 52 14.93 -2.53 10.63
CA TYR A 52 13.75 -2.29 9.81
C TYR A 52 14.11 -1.76 8.42
N GLN A 53 15.21 -1.00 8.25
CA GLN A 53 15.66 -0.50 6.95
C GLN A 53 16.07 -1.63 6.00
N VAL A 54 16.66 -2.70 6.54
CA VAL A 54 17.00 -3.89 5.77
C VAL A 54 15.73 -4.66 5.36
N ARG A 55 14.72 -4.68 6.24
CA ARG A 55 13.41 -5.22 5.89
C ARG A 55 12.69 -4.37 4.85
N GLU A 56 12.76 -3.04 4.92
CA GLU A 56 12.25 -2.14 3.87
C GLU A 56 12.89 -2.45 2.51
N LEU A 57 14.22 -2.69 2.47
CA LEU A 57 14.92 -3.10 1.26
C LEU A 57 14.33 -4.40 0.70
N ALA A 58 14.15 -5.41 1.55
CA ALA A 58 13.57 -6.69 1.16
C ALA A 58 12.15 -6.52 0.58
N VAL A 59 11.31 -5.71 1.24
CA VAL A 59 9.92 -5.46 0.81
C VAL A 59 9.87 -4.75 -0.53
N PHE A 60 10.73 -3.76 -0.79
CA PHE A 60 10.83 -3.14 -2.12
C PHE A 60 11.23 -4.15 -3.19
N ILE A 61 12.23 -4.99 -2.93
CA ILE A 61 12.66 -6.01 -3.91
C ILE A 61 11.50 -6.98 -4.20
N LEU A 62 10.80 -7.46 -3.17
CA LEU A 62 9.61 -8.30 -3.32
C LEU A 62 8.53 -7.62 -4.16
N GLY A 63 8.26 -6.33 -3.91
CA GLY A 63 7.34 -5.52 -4.71
C GLY A 63 7.74 -5.51 -6.19
N PHE A 64 9.01 -5.21 -6.48
CA PHE A 64 9.50 -5.10 -7.85
C PHE A 64 9.50 -6.42 -8.64
N ILE A 65 9.54 -7.56 -7.97
CA ILE A 65 9.49 -8.88 -8.61
C ILE A 65 8.11 -9.56 -8.51
N SER A 66 7.12 -8.92 -7.88
CA SER A 66 5.83 -9.53 -7.52
C SER A 66 4.97 -9.97 -8.71
N VAL A 67 5.16 -9.37 -9.89
CA VAL A 67 4.48 -9.79 -11.13
C VAL A 67 5.16 -11.02 -11.76
N THR A 68 6.46 -11.18 -11.57
CA THR A 68 7.24 -12.28 -12.13
C THR A 68 7.26 -13.49 -11.20
N ILE A 69 7.25 -13.28 -9.89
CA ILE A 69 7.34 -14.30 -8.85
C ILE A 69 6.10 -14.21 -7.97
N SER A 70 5.14 -15.10 -8.17
CA SER A 70 3.88 -15.13 -7.43
C SER A 70 4.07 -15.25 -5.91
N GLU A 71 5.10 -15.99 -5.51
CA GLU A 71 5.50 -16.21 -4.13
C GLU A 71 5.98 -14.92 -3.46
N ALA A 72 6.45 -13.94 -4.23
CA ALA A 72 6.82 -12.63 -3.69
C ALA A 72 5.57 -11.83 -3.29
N LEU A 73 4.51 -11.85 -4.11
CA LEU A 73 3.23 -11.24 -3.76
C LEU A 73 2.58 -11.92 -2.55
N LEU A 74 2.60 -13.26 -2.50
CA LEU A 74 2.12 -14.02 -1.35
C LEU A 74 2.94 -13.69 -0.10
N PHE A 75 4.26 -13.54 -0.22
CA PHE A 75 5.10 -13.17 0.92
C PHE A 75 4.77 -11.76 1.44
N LEU A 76 4.57 -10.78 0.55
CA LEU A 76 4.09 -9.44 0.91
C LEU A 76 2.77 -9.52 1.70
N LYS A 77 1.82 -10.32 1.21
CA LYS A 77 0.52 -10.49 1.84
C LYS A 77 0.61 -11.18 3.21
N ASP A 78 1.25 -12.35 3.28
CA ASP A 78 1.07 -13.28 4.40
C ASP A 78 2.16 -13.13 5.48
N ASN A 79 3.27 -12.48 5.15
CA ASN A 79 4.41 -12.29 6.06
C ASN A 79 4.63 -10.81 6.35
N VAL A 80 4.81 -9.98 5.32
CA VAL A 80 5.14 -8.56 5.52
C VAL A 80 4.01 -7.79 6.18
N SER A 81 2.74 -8.15 5.93
CA SER A 81 1.60 -7.55 6.62
C SER A 81 1.61 -7.75 8.14
N LYS A 82 2.43 -8.66 8.67
CA LYS A 82 2.62 -8.91 10.10
C LYS A 82 3.81 -8.14 10.70
N ASP A 83 4.57 -7.37 9.91
CA ASP A 83 5.69 -6.59 10.43
C ASP A 83 5.20 -5.55 11.45
N GLU A 84 5.83 -5.52 12.63
CA GLU A 84 5.47 -4.58 13.69
C GLU A 84 5.92 -3.15 13.39
N ASN A 85 6.88 -2.98 12.48
CA ASN A 85 7.40 -1.66 12.15
C ASN A 85 6.49 -0.94 11.15
N TRP A 86 5.93 0.19 11.57
CA TRP A 86 5.03 0.99 10.75
C TRP A 86 5.65 1.46 9.43
N ARG A 87 6.97 1.67 9.35
CA ARG A 87 7.63 2.07 8.11
C ARG A 87 7.66 0.94 7.10
N VAL A 88 7.90 -0.28 7.57
CA VAL A 88 7.83 -1.48 6.72
C VAL A 88 6.41 -1.66 6.17
N GLN A 89 5.37 -1.39 6.96
CA GLN A 89 3.97 -1.38 6.51
C GLN A 89 3.70 -0.31 5.42
N GLU A 90 4.34 0.86 5.51
CA GLU A 90 4.26 1.88 4.44
C GLU A 90 4.96 1.41 3.15
N ILE A 91 6.05 0.63 3.27
CA ILE A 91 6.72 0.04 2.09
C ILE A 91 5.89 -1.10 1.50
N LEU A 92 5.17 -1.87 2.32
CA LEU A 92 4.20 -2.86 1.85
C LEU A 92 3.12 -2.19 0.99
N ALA A 93 2.55 -1.08 1.46
CA ALA A 93 1.55 -0.32 0.69
C ALA A 93 2.10 0.14 -0.67
N LYS A 94 3.34 0.64 -0.71
CA LYS A 94 4.01 1.04 -1.97
C LYS A 94 4.28 -0.13 -2.90
N SER A 95 4.67 -1.27 -2.33
CA SER A 95 4.96 -2.48 -3.09
C SER A 95 3.70 -3.06 -3.71
N PHE A 96 2.56 -2.95 -3.01
CA PHE A 96 1.26 -3.32 -3.55
C PHE A 96 0.79 -2.37 -4.67
N ASP A 97 1.00 -1.06 -4.53
CA ASP A 97 0.74 -0.08 -5.60
C ASP A 97 1.59 -0.37 -6.85
N TYR A 98 2.88 -0.70 -6.66
CA TYR A 98 3.76 -1.11 -7.75
C TYR A 98 3.26 -2.38 -8.47
N TYR A 99 2.85 -3.41 -7.72
CA TYR A 99 2.23 -4.59 -8.32
C TYR A 99 1.02 -4.22 -9.20
N CYS A 100 0.13 -3.37 -8.67
CA CYS A 100 -1.06 -2.93 -9.40
C CYS A 100 -0.70 -2.12 -10.65
N SER A 101 0.35 -1.28 -10.60
CA SER A 101 0.78 -0.50 -11.77
C SER A 101 1.34 -1.38 -12.88
N GLU A 102 2.14 -2.39 -12.53
CA GLU A 102 2.76 -3.29 -13.52
C GLU A 102 1.74 -4.26 -14.14
N VAL A 103 0.78 -4.76 -13.36
CA VAL A 103 -0.32 -5.61 -13.87
C VAL A 103 -1.34 -4.78 -14.67
N GLY A 104 -1.51 -3.51 -14.30
CA GLY A 104 -2.60 -2.65 -14.71
C GLY A 104 -3.77 -2.73 -13.72
N TYR A 105 -4.19 -1.59 -13.17
CA TYR A 105 -5.14 -1.49 -12.07
C TYR A 105 -6.48 -2.21 -12.30
N GLU A 106 -7.01 -2.19 -13.53
CA GLU A 106 -8.22 -2.94 -13.89
C GLU A 106 -8.02 -4.46 -13.75
N LYS A 107 -6.90 -4.96 -14.28
CA LYS A 107 -6.53 -6.38 -14.22
C LYS A 107 -6.15 -6.80 -12.79
N ALA A 108 -5.68 -5.87 -11.97
CA ALA A 108 -5.37 -6.09 -10.56
C ALA A 108 -6.62 -6.08 -9.65
N LEU A 109 -7.81 -5.71 -10.15
CA LEU A 109 -9.04 -5.66 -9.34
C LEU A 109 -9.35 -6.93 -8.55
N PRO A 110 -9.17 -8.16 -9.08
CA PRO A 110 -9.39 -9.37 -8.30
C PRO A 110 -8.51 -9.42 -7.05
N VAL A 111 -7.22 -9.09 -7.18
CA VAL A 111 -6.25 -9.06 -6.07
C VAL A 111 -6.54 -7.92 -5.10
N ILE A 112 -6.90 -6.74 -5.61
CA ILE A 112 -7.35 -5.59 -4.80
C ILE A 112 -8.54 -6.02 -3.92
N LYS A 113 -9.57 -6.61 -4.51
CA LYS A 113 -10.77 -7.07 -3.79
C LYS A 113 -10.43 -8.18 -2.79
N GLU A 114 -9.58 -9.12 -3.17
CA GLU A 114 -9.12 -10.19 -2.29
C GLU A 114 -8.43 -9.64 -1.03
N TRP A 115 -7.50 -8.68 -1.18
CA TRP A 115 -6.80 -8.09 -0.04
C TRP A 115 -7.71 -7.20 0.81
N LEU A 116 -8.65 -6.48 0.20
CA LEU A 116 -9.66 -5.69 0.92
C LEU A 116 -10.64 -6.58 1.73
N ASN A 117 -10.83 -7.83 1.33
CA ASN A 117 -11.66 -8.81 2.04
C ASN A 117 -10.89 -9.62 3.10
N SER A 118 -9.62 -9.29 3.35
CA SER A 118 -8.83 -9.97 4.38
C SER A 118 -9.29 -9.60 5.80
N ASP A 119 -9.17 -10.55 6.73
CA ASP A 119 -9.38 -10.28 8.16
C ASP A 119 -8.31 -9.35 8.74
N SER A 120 -7.11 -9.34 8.14
CA SER A 120 -5.99 -8.52 8.61
C SER A 120 -6.18 -7.05 8.24
N PRO A 121 -6.24 -6.12 9.22
CA PRO A 121 -6.33 -4.70 8.93
C PRO A 121 -5.07 -4.16 8.22
N ASN A 122 -3.90 -4.78 8.42
CA ASN A 122 -2.67 -4.37 7.74
C ASN A 122 -2.71 -4.73 6.25
N ILE A 123 -3.25 -5.90 5.88
CA ILE A 123 -3.44 -6.29 4.47
C ILE A 123 -4.41 -5.32 3.80
N LYS A 124 -5.57 -5.08 4.41
CA LYS A 124 -6.55 -4.11 3.90
C LYS A 124 -5.94 -2.73 3.74
N ARG A 125 -5.16 -2.29 4.74
CA ARG A 125 -4.55 -0.95 4.72
C ARG A 125 -3.47 -0.82 3.64
N ALA A 126 -2.68 -1.85 3.37
CA ALA A 126 -1.71 -1.81 2.29
C ALA A 126 -2.38 -1.42 0.96
N VAL A 127 -3.61 -1.90 0.73
CA VAL A 127 -4.43 -1.51 -0.41
C VAL A 127 -4.97 -0.08 -0.27
N THR A 128 -5.66 0.23 0.84
CA THR A 128 -6.33 1.54 0.99
C THR A 128 -5.35 2.69 0.95
N GLU A 129 -4.16 2.52 1.51
CA GLU A 129 -3.11 3.53 1.57
C GLU A 129 -2.23 3.53 0.30
N GLY A 130 -1.85 2.35 -0.19
CA GLY A 130 -0.92 2.21 -1.32
C GLY A 130 -1.45 2.89 -2.58
N LEU A 131 -2.73 2.72 -2.87
CA LEU A 131 -3.36 3.29 -4.06
C LEU A 131 -3.67 4.80 -3.93
N ARG A 132 -3.40 5.45 -2.79
CA ARG A 132 -3.69 6.89 -2.65
C ARG A 132 -2.78 7.74 -3.57
N ILE A 133 -3.31 8.74 -4.26
CA ILE A 133 -4.73 9.07 -4.43
C ILE A 133 -5.35 8.10 -5.47
N TRP A 134 -6.40 7.36 -5.09
CA TRP A 134 -6.98 6.29 -5.91
C TRP A 134 -7.37 6.77 -7.30
N THR A 135 -8.06 7.90 -7.39
CA THR A 135 -8.50 8.49 -8.67
C THR A 135 -7.39 9.19 -9.46
N SER A 136 -6.14 9.07 -9.04
CA SER A 136 -4.96 9.41 -9.85
C SER A 136 -4.34 8.17 -10.51
N ARG A 137 -4.77 6.96 -10.15
CA ARG A 137 -4.35 5.72 -10.79
C ARG A 137 -5.16 5.45 -12.05
N ASP A 138 -4.54 4.79 -13.03
CA ASP A 138 -5.24 4.36 -14.23
C ASP A 138 -6.42 3.44 -13.87
N TYR A 139 -7.41 3.33 -14.75
CA TYR A 139 -8.74 2.77 -14.47
C TYR A 139 -9.58 3.58 -13.46
N PHE A 140 -9.11 3.81 -12.24
CA PHE A 140 -9.88 4.54 -11.20
C PHE A 140 -10.08 6.02 -11.52
N LYS A 141 -9.18 6.63 -12.30
CA LYS A 141 -9.34 7.99 -12.84
C LYS A 141 -10.60 8.12 -13.71
N SER A 142 -10.90 7.08 -14.48
CA SER A 142 -12.06 7.02 -15.38
C SER A 142 -13.29 6.42 -14.71
N ASN A 143 -13.10 5.65 -13.64
CA ASN A 143 -14.14 4.96 -12.87
C ASN A 143 -14.05 5.31 -11.37
N PRO A 144 -14.24 6.58 -10.98
CA PRO A 144 -14.08 7.03 -9.60
C PRO A 144 -15.09 6.41 -8.63
N ASP A 145 -16.26 6.03 -9.13
CA ASP A 145 -17.31 5.30 -8.39
C ASP A 145 -16.82 3.94 -7.88
N VAL A 146 -16.00 3.22 -8.66
CA VAL A 146 -15.42 1.94 -8.25
C VAL A 146 -14.48 2.13 -7.06
N ALA A 147 -13.63 3.16 -7.09
CA ALA A 147 -12.73 3.48 -5.97
C ALA A 147 -13.53 3.87 -4.71
N ILE A 148 -14.55 4.71 -4.86
CA ILE A 148 -15.41 5.14 -3.76
C ILE A 148 -16.14 3.94 -3.15
N SER A 149 -16.72 3.05 -3.96
CA SER A 149 -17.43 1.86 -3.49
C SER A 149 -16.51 0.91 -2.72
N LEU A 150 -15.32 0.60 -3.26
CA LEU A 150 -14.34 -0.26 -2.60
C LEU A 150 -13.91 0.30 -1.23
N LEU A 151 -13.58 1.59 -1.16
CA LEU A 151 -13.17 2.24 0.09
C LEU A 151 -14.33 2.29 1.10
N SER A 152 -15.54 2.63 0.64
CA SER A 152 -16.72 2.81 1.50
C SER A 152 -17.22 1.51 2.11
N SER A 153 -16.92 0.37 1.49
CA SER A 153 -17.19 -0.96 2.07
C SER A 153 -16.49 -1.18 3.41
N LEU A 154 -15.38 -0.48 3.67
CA LEU A 154 -14.55 -0.61 4.88
C LEU A 154 -14.86 0.43 5.96
N LYS A 155 -15.90 1.25 5.79
CA LYS A 155 -16.21 2.36 6.71
C LYS A 155 -16.55 1.91 8.15
N GLU A 156 -16.96 0.66 8.32
CA GLU A 156 -17.37 0.04 9.59
C GLU A 156 -16.32 -0.89 10.20
N ASP A 157 -15.15 -1.04 9.56
CA ASP A 157 -14.09 -1.95 10.01
C ASP A 157 -13.71 -1.69 11.48
N ASP A 158 -13.40 -2.74 12.25
CA ASP A 158 -13.04 -2.62 13.66
C ASP A 158 -11.75 -1.84 13.89
N SER A 159 -10.81 -1.89 12.95
CA SER A 159 -9.52 -1.22 13.07
C SER A 159 -9.63 0.28 12.79
N GLU A 160 -9.43 1.10 13.83
CA GLU A 160 -9.32 2.56 13.66
C GLU A 160 -8.17 2.93 12.71
N TYR A 161 -7.06 2.17 12.77
CA TYR A 161 -5.91 2.33 11.88
C TYR A 161 -6.33 2.18 10.41
N LEU A 162 -7.18 1.21 10.08
CA LEU A 162 -7.73 1.07 8.72
C LEU A 162 -8.72 2.20 8.40
N ARG A 163 -9.69 2.46 9.29
CA ARG A 163 -10.71 3.52 9.11
C ARG A 163 -10.09 4.89 8.83
N LYS A 164 -8.95 5.19 9.45
CA LYS A 164 -8.19 6.44 9.19
C LYS A 164 -7.66 6.51 7.75
N SER A 165 -7.17 5.39 7.20
CA SER A 165 -6.73 5.33 5.79
C SER A 165 -7.92 5.47 4.84
N VAL A 166 -9.04 4.77 5.11
CA VAL A 166 -10.30 4.87 4.34
C VAL A 166 -10.79 6.31 4.26
N GLY A 167 -10.93 6.98 5.41
CA GLY A 167 -11.42 8.36 5.46
C GLY A 167 -10.50 9.34 4.74
N ASN A 168 -9.18 9.17 4.86
CA ASN A 168 -8.21 10.01 4.15
C ASN A 168 -8.23 9.75 2.62
N ALA A 169 -8.38 8.49 2.20
CA ALA A 169 -8.49 8.14 0.78
C ALA A 169 -9.74 8.77 0.15
N LEU A 170 -10.90 8.67 0.81
CA LEU A 170 -12.15 9.31 0.37
C LEU A 170 -12.02 10.84 0.35
N ARG A 171 -11.36 11.44 1.35
CA ARG A 171 -11.07 12.89 1.35
C ARG A 171 -10.19 13.31 0.18
N ASP A 172 -9.22 12.49 -0.21
CA ASP A 172 -8.38 12.79 -1.36
C ASP A 172 -9.18 12.77 -2.67
N ILE A 173 -10.11 11.81 -2.81
CA ILE A 173 -11.05 11.75 -3.94
C ILE A 173 -11.98 12.96 -3.93
N SER A 174 -12.51 13.35 -2.77
CA SER A 174 -13.50 14.44 -2.65
C SER A 174 -12.97 15.80 -3.09
N LYS A 175 -11.65 16.00 -3.11
CA LYS A 175 -11.02 17.22 -3.64
C LYS A 175 -11.31 17.42 -5.13
N LYS A 176 -11.43 16.33 -5.89
CA LYS A 176 -11.67 16.34 -7.35
C LYS A 176 -13.08 15.91 -7.73
N TYR A 177 -13.68 14.97 -6.99
CA TYR A 177 -15.02 14.43 -7.23
C TYR A 177 -15.93 14.65 -6.03
N PRO A 178 -16.18 15.91 -5.60
CA PRO A 178 -16.92 16.22 -4.38
C PRO A 178 -18.35 15.69 -4.40
N ASP A 179 -19.05 15.79 -5.54
CA ASP A 179 -20.46 15.37 -5.64
C ASP A 179 -20.63 13.86 -5.54
N LEU A 180 -19.69 13.07 -6.10
CA LEU A 180 -19.72 11.62 -6.00
C LEU A 180 -19.47 11.16 -4.57
N VAL A 181 -18.47 11.74 -3.89
CA VAL A 181 -18.20 11.41 -2.48
C VAL A 181 -19.34 11.88 -1.59
N LYS A 182 -19.91 13.06 -1.82
CA LYS A 182 -21.08 13.55 -1.08
C LYS A 182 -22.26 12.60 -1.21
N LYS A 183 -22.61 12.18 -2.43
CA LYS A 183 -23.70 11.22 -2.69
C LYS A 183 -23.51 9.92 -1.92
N GLU A 184 -22.28 9.39 -1.89
CA GLU A 184 -21.96 8.20 -1.09
C GLU A 184 -22.16 8.46 0.41
N LEU A 185 -21.58 9.54 0.93
CA LEU A 185 -21.64 9.89 2.35
C LEU A 185 -23.06 10.20 2.85
N ASP A 186 -23.92 10.77 2.02
CA ASP A 186 -25.32 11.08 2.34
C ASP A 186 -26.15 9.79 2.62
N SER A 187 -25.67 8.63 2.18
CA SER A 187 -26.31 7.33 2.44
C SER A 187 -25.89 6.67 3.76
N TRP A 188 -24.90 7.23 4.46
CA TRP A 188 -24.29 6.58 5.63
C TRP A 188 -25.06 6.84 6.92
N ASP A 189 -25.24 5.80 7.74
CA ASP A 189 -25.75 5.94 9.10
C ASP A 189 -24.64 6.42 10.06
N ILE A 190 -24.62 7.73 10.30
CA ILE A 190 -23.66 8.38 11.20
C ILE A 190 -23.97 8.19 12.70
N SER A 191 -25.04 7.47 13.05
CA SER A 191 -25.27 7.07 14.45
C SER A 191 -24.25 6.01 14.91
N ASN A 192 -23.74 5.21 13.97
CA ASN A 192 -22.63 4.29 14.20
C ASN A 192 -21.31 5.07 14.35
N LYS A 193 -20.67 4.96 15.52
CA LYS A 193 -19.43 5.70 15.85
C LYS A 193 -18.25 5.39 14.94
N LYS A 194 -18.18 4.18 14.37
CA LYS A 194 -17.13 3.83 13.40
C LYS A 194 -17.35 4.56 12.08
N VAL A 195 -18.59 4.57 11.60
CA VAL A 195 -18.99 5.30 10.39
C VAL A 195 -18.81 6.80 10.57
N GLU A 196 -19.25 7.35 11.70
CA GLU A 196 -19.09 8.77 12.05
C GLU A 196 -17.63 9.21 11.99
N PHE A 197 -16.71 8.38 12.48
CA PHE A 197 -15.28 8.64 12.44
C PHE A 197 -14.76 8.78 11.00
N VAL A 198 -15.11 7.84 10.11
CA VAL A 198 -14.71 7.87 8.70
C VAL A 198 -15.36 9.05 7.98
N TYR A 199 -16.65 9.29 8.24
CA TYR A 199 -17.41 10.39 7.68
C TYR A 199 -16.76 11.75 7.97
N LYS A 200 -16.32 11.99 9.21
CA LYS A 200 -15.65 13.24 9.61
C LYS A 200 -14.35 13.48 8.83
N LEU A 201 -13.59 12.42 8.55
CA LEU A 201 -12.37 12.52 7.76
C LEU A 201 -12.69 12.80 6.27
N ALA A 202 -13.62 12.05 5.70
CA ALA A 202 -13.99 12.11 4.29
C ALA A 202 -14.68 13.43 3.91
N SER A 203 -15.58 13.93 4.75
CA SER A 203 -16.40 15.12 4.48
C SER A 203 -15.66 16.46 4.66
N LYS A 204 -14.44 16.46 5.22
CA LYS A 204 -13.71 17.69 5.59
C LYS A 204 -13.54 18.69 4.45
N CYS A 205 -13.33 18.23 3.22
CA CYS A 205 -13.17 19.10 2.05
C CYS A 205 -14.51 19.45 1.36
N ILE A 206 -15.59 18.73 1.68
CA ILE A 206 -16.93 18.99 1.16
C ILE A 206 -17.61 20.07 2.00
N LEU A 207 -17.48 20.01 3.33
CA LEU A 207 -18.09 20.93 4.28
C LEU A 207 -17.36 22.29 4.40
N ALA A 208 -16.17 22.41 3.82
CA ALA A 208 -15.38 23.64 3.84
C ALA A 208 -15.67 24.58 2.65
N LYS A 209 -16.67 24.24 1.83
CA LYS A 209 -17.16 25.03 0.70
C LYS A 209 -18.59 25.49 0.99
#